data_AF-A0A812J892-F1
#
_entry.id   AF-A0A812J892-F1
#
_cell.length_a   1.000
_cell.length_b   1.000
_cell.length_c   1.000
_cell.angle_alpha   90.00
_cell.angle_beta   90.00
_cell.angle_gamma   90.00
#
_symmetry.space_group_name_H-M   'P 1'
#
loop_
_entity.id
_entity.type
_entity.pdbx_description
1 polymer ?
#
loop_
_entity_poly.entity_id
_entity_poly.type
_entity_poly.pdbx_seq_one_letter_code
_entity_poly.pdbx_strand_id
1 'polypeptide(L)'
;MSVLHRAKDRWLIWFACTKRTGEGEWFKDHHHWHSNINVFLDSDELENLDLLFDIIRTSTRSVLVILTAELPKRIWCAGEIVTAFKNSVLTVPAICDGFYPPSAEQLEILPTLWAPQQTQLLANSGVELKDVAKAYYWLLNELSPMTLPRFGPVWKREASVVVALKRCGAQISGSSSRMLEASRQNVNAGARILITSSVADAESLSTCEVFQNILQSHLHVECAVVHNSLQMVRWKRWAYYFVVLFFRGMLRDPLFAEILDSAFHAPGRSLEVVTVLADPHFDFRSAESYAYEGMFRDEDHFSARTNIQRLAKAFRTLLMIVALPFTPVDSFGLQKKQVSEIALRFRRYKERAAAAAMDEADDDIVRAEFGEKIASEVGSEEAFLDEVSMCSKFSDTVSI
;
A
#
# COMPACT_ATOMS: atom_id res chain seq x y z
N MET A 1 -14.46 10.05 42.17
CA MET A 1 -14.81 8.94 41.27
C MET A 1 -15.84 9.36 40.19
N SER A 2 -15.65 10.50 39.51
CA SER A 2 -16.62 11.01 38.50
C SER A 2 -15.98 11.47 37.18
N VAL A 3 -14.74 11.03 36.90
CA VAL A 3 -14.00 11.37 35.65
C VAL A 3 -13.94 10.19 34.66
N LEU A 4 -14.40 8.99 35.03
CA LEU A 4 -14.29 7.76 34.23
C LEU A 4 -15.55 7.39 33.42
N HIS A 5 -16.52 8.31 33.25
CA HIS A 5 -17.75 8.05 32.48
C HIS A 5 -17.82 8.76 31.12
N ARG A 6 -16.70 9.31 30.62
CA ARG A 6 -16.62 9.93 29.28
C ARG A 6 -15.85 9.14 28.23
N ALA A 7 -15.48 7.87 28.47
CA ALA A 7 -14.51 7.16 27.62
C ALA A 7 -15.03 5.87 26.94
N LYS A 8 -16.33 5.75 26.66
CA LYS A 8 -16.83 4.81 25.63
C LYS A 8 -16.87 5.44 24.23
N ASP A 9 -16.16 6.54 24.03
CA ASP A 9 -16.11 7.22 22.74
C ASP A 9 -15.04 6.59 21.83
N ARG A 10 -15.48 5.49 21.20
CA ARG A 10 -15.23 5.09 19.81
C ARG A 10 -13.80 4.70 19.44
N TRP A 11 -13.46 3.45 19.75
CA TRP A 11 -12.32 2.74 19.15
C TRP A 11 -12.81 1.69 18.15
N LEU A 12 -12.39 1.83 16.91
CA LEU A 12 -12.35 0.76 15.91
C LEU A 12 -10.93 0.21 15.93
N ILE A 13 -10.75 -1.03 16.40
CA ILE A 13 -9.44 -1.68 16.28
C ILE A 13 -9.35 -2.28 14.89
N TRP A 14 -8.28 -1.94 14.19
CA TRP A 14 -7.97 -2.49 12.90
C TRP A 14 -6.77 -3.43 13.00
N PHE A 15 -6.95 -4.70 12.62
CA PHE A 15 -5.85 -5.65 12.56
C PHE A 15 -5.19 -5.58 11.20
N ALA A 16 -4.11 -4.83 11.10
CA ALA A 16 -3.16 -5.02 10.01
C ALA A 16 -2.25 -6.19 10.41
N CYS A 17 -2.76 -7.41 10.21
CA CYS A 17 -1.98 -8.62 10.39
C CYS A 17 -0.97 -8.83 9.25
N THR A 18 -0.29 -7.75 8.86
CA THR A 18 0.68 -7.65 7.79
C THR A 18 2.04 -7.33 8.43
N LYS A 19 3.14 -7.87 7.92
CA LYS A 19 4.49 -7.58 8.46
C LYS A 19 4.79 -6.08 8.36
N ARG A 20 4.54 -5.25 9.37
CA ARG A 20 4.96 -3.84 9.34
C ARG A 20 4.69 -3.19 7.96
N THR A 21 3.44 -3.21 7.49
CA THR A 21 3.18 -2.85 6.10
C THR A 21 2.38 -1.57 5.92
N GLY A 22 2.47 -0.99 4.72
CA GLY A 22 1.83 0.28 4.38
C GLY A 22 0.31 0.22 4.29
N GLU A 23 -0.32 -0.95 4.14
CA GLU A 23 -1.79 -1.07 4.13
C GLU A 23 -2.41 -0.53 5.44
N GLY A 24 -1.83 -0.90 6.58
CA GLY A 24 -2.18 -0.47 7.95
C GLY A 24 -2.22 1.05 8.14
N GLU A 25 -1.26 1.75 7.56
CA GLU A 25 -1.21 3.20 7.64
C GLU A 25 -2.08 3.86 6.55
N TRP A 26 -2.18 3.24 5.36
CA TRP A 26 -3.02 3.74 4.27
C TRP A 26 -4.48 3.92 4.70
N PHE A 27 -5.08 2.91 5.32
CA PHE A 27 -6.47 3.05 5.78
C PHE A 27 -6.58 4.00 6.97
N LYS A 28 -5.60 4.06 7.88
CA LYS A 28 -5.61 4.98 9.03
C LYS A 28 -5.58 6.43 8.57
N ASP A 29 -4.75 6.73 7.58
CA ASP A 29 -4.72 8.02 6.90
C ASP A 29 -6.09 8.31 6.25
N HIS A 30 -6.59 7.42 5.38
CA HIS A 30 -7.90 7.61 4.71
C HIS A 30 -9.07 7.70 5.70
N HIS A 31 -9.00 6.97 6.80
CA HIS A 31 -9.97 7.00 7.87
C HIS A 31 -10.08 8.39 8.51
N HIS A 32 -8.94 9.00 8.85
CA HIS A 32 -8.91 10.36 9.41
C HIS A 32 -9.62 11.38 8.51
N TRP A 33 -9.68 11.14 7.20
CA TRP A 33 -10.43 11.98 6.25
C TRP A 33 -11.94 11.70 6.24
N HIS A 34 -12.38 10.48 6.55
CA HIS A 34 -13.78 10.07 6.43
C HIS A 34 -14.59 10.16 7.72
N SER A 35 -13.94 10.06 8.89
CA SER A 35 -14.66 10.04 10.16
C SER A 35 -13.82 10.53 11.35
N ASN A 36 -14.50 11.00 12.39
CA ASN A 36 -13.90 11.39 13.68
C ASN A 36 -13.75 10.19 14.64
N ILE A 37 -13.70 8.97 14.13
CA ILE A 37 -13.51 7.77 14.97
C ILE A 37 -12.03 7.63 15.29
N ASN A 38 -11.71 7.11 16.47
CA ASN A 38 -10.33 6.76 16.76
C ASN A 38 -10.08 5.34 16.24
N VAL A 39 -9.13 5.23 15.32
CA VAL A 39 -8.63 3.93 14.86
C VAL A 39 -7.37 3.60 15.63
N PHE A 40 -7.33 2.39 16.17
CA PHE A 40 -6.16 1.83 16.82
C PHE A 40 -5.60 0.70 15.96
N LEU A 41 -4.29 0.73 15.70
CA LEU A 41 -3.58 -0.31 14.97
C LEU A 41 -2.83 -1.20 15.96
N ASP A 42 -2.85 -2.51 15.74
CA ASP A 42 -2.08 -3.48 16.53
C ASP A 42 -0.57 -3.19 16.49
N SER A 43 -0.08 -2.63 15.38
CA SER A 43 1.33 -2.26 15.21
C SER A 43 1.84 -1.23 16.21
N ASP A 44 0.95 -0.45 16.84
CA ASP A 44 1.30 0.60 17.79
C ASP A 44 1.73 0.02 19.16
N GLU A 45 1.32 -1.21 19.52
CA GLU A 45 1.50 -1.78 20.88
C GLU A 45 1.82 -3.30 20.86
N LEU A 46 2.74 -3.74 20.01
CA LEU A 46 3.09 -5.17 19.85
C LEU A 46 3.86 -5.77 21.04
N GLU A 47 4.37 -4.95 21.97
CA GLU A 47 5.22 -5.42 23.08
C GLU A 47 4.42 -5.95 24.27
N ASN A 48 3.17 -5.51 24.45
CA ASN A 48 2.35 -5.84 25.61
C ASN A 48 0.98 -6.41 25.20
N LEU A 49 0.93 -7.73 25.05
CA LEU A 49 -0.29 -8.46 24.65
C LEU A 49 -1.43 -8.33 25.65
N ASP A 50 -1.11 -8.31 26.94
CA ASP A 50 -2.14 -8.22 27.98
C ASP A 50 -2.86 -6.88 27.85
N LEU A 51 -2.10 -5.80 27.61
CA LEU A 51 -2.67 -4.50 27.30
C LEU A 51 -3.52 -4.54 26.02
N LEU A 52 -3.02 -5.15 24.95
CA LEU A 52 -3.75 -5.27 23.68
C LEU A 52 -5.09 -6.01 23.84
N PHE A 53 -5.09 -7.13 24.56
CA PHE A 53 -6.31 -7.90 24.83
C PHE A 53 -7.25 -7.16 25.79
N ASP A 54 -6.73 -6.41 26.76
CA ASP A 54 -7.54 -5.56 27.63
C ASP A 54 -8.20 -4.42 26.86
N ILE A 55 -7.52 -3.80 25.88
CA ILE A 55 -8.10 -2.78 25.01
C ILE A 55 -9.24 -3.40 24.18
N ILE A 56 -9.03 -4.57 23.57
CA ILE A 56 -10.08 -5.28 22.83
C ILE A 56 -11.28 -5.57 23.73
N ARG A 57 -11.04 -6.09 24.93
CA ARG A 57 -12.09 -6.49 25.88
C ARG A 57 -12.90 -5.33 26.42
N THR A 58 -12.23 -4.24 26.80
CA THR A 58 -12.84 -3.18 27.63
C THR A 58 -13.17 -1.91 26.87
N SER A 59 -12.39 -1.61 25.83
CA SER A 59 -12.37 -0.30 25.19
C SER A 59 -12.77 -0.35 23.71
N THR A 60 -12.89 -1.54 23.13
CA THR A 60 -13.14 -1.69 21.69
C THR A 60 -14.60 -1.95 21.39
N ARG A 61 -15.16 -1.14 20.48
CA ARG A 61 -16.55 -1.30 20.03
C ARG A 61 -16.66 -2.30 18.90
N SER A 62 -15.73 -2.21 17.95
CA SER A 62 -15.70 -3.03 16.76
C SER A 62 -14.27 -3.33 16.35
N VAL A 63 -14.13 -4.47 15.69
CA VAL A 63 -12.89 -5.07 15.26
C VAL A 63 -12.99 -5.35 13.77
N LEU A 64 -12.08 -4.80 12.97
CA LEU A 64 -11.97 -5.10 11.55
C LEU A 64 -10.77 -6.05 11.36
N VAL A 65 -11.05 -7.29 10.97
CA VAL A 65 -10.03 -8.33 10.78
C VAL A 65 -9.63 -8.39 9.31
N ILE A 66 -8.41 -7.95 8.97
CA ILE A 66 -7.89 -8.10 7.61
C ILE A 66 -7.38 -9.53 7.42
N LEU A 67 -8.09 -10.30 6.60
CA LEU A 67 -7.76 -11.67 6.26
C LEU A 67 -6.73 -11.66 5.11
N THR A 68 -5.46 -11.81 5.46
CA THR A 68 -4.32 -11.99 4.53
C THR A 68 -3.72 -13.40 4.69
N ALA A 69 -2.93 -13.84 3.72
CA ALA A 69 -2.27 -15.16 3.78
C ALA A 69 -1.31 -15.33 4.98
N GLU A 70 -0.86 -14.24 5.59
CA GLU A 70 0.05 -14.26 6.75
C GLU A 70 -0.70 -14.27 8.10
N LEU A 71 -2.01 -13.95 8.10
CA LEU A 71 -2.78 -13.82 9.34
C LEU A 71 -2.71 -15.07 10.24
N PRO A 72 -2.88 -16.32 9.74
CA PRO A 72 -2.83 -17.51 10.58
C PRO A 72 -1.43 -17.79 11.18
N LYS A 73 -0.38 -17.22 10.60
CA LYS A 73 1.01 -17.41 11.05
C LYS A 73 1.37 -16.49 12.22
N ARG A 74 0.55 -15.47 12.49
CA ARG A 74 0.79 -14.47 13.54
C ARG A 74 -0.03 -14.79 14.78
N ILE A 75 0.67 -15.22 15.82
CA ILE A 75 0.05 -15.62 17.08
C ILE A 75 -0.69 -14.48 17.79
N TRP A 76 -0.24 -13.23 17.65
CA TRP A 76 -0.92 -12.06 18.22
C TRP A 76 -2.34 -11.92 17.67
N CYS A 77 -2.48 -12.00 16.35
CA CYS A 77 -3.77 -11.96 15.67
C CYS A 77 -4.71 -13.07 16.16
N ALA A 78 -4.19 -14.27 16.45
CA ALA A 78 -4.98 -15.33 17.05
C ALA A 78 -5.52 -14.96 18.44
N GLY A 79 -4.67 -14.40 19.32
CA GLY A 79 -5.10 -13.95 20.65
C GLY A 79 -6.13 -12.82 20.60
N GLU A 80 -5.97 -11.89 19.67
CA GLU A 80 -6.89 -10.78 19.44
C GLU A 80 -8.26 -11.26 18.94
N ILE A 81 -8.27 -12.17 17.95
CA ILE A 81 -9.49 -12.79 17.40
C ILE A 81 -10.22 -13.58 18.50
N VAL A 82 -9.50 -14.36 19.31
CA VAL A 82 -10.10 -15.09 20.45
C VAL A 82 -10.69 -14.13 21.47
N THR A 83 -9.98 -13.03 21.76
CA THR A 83 -10.46 -12.03 22.72
C THR A 83 -11.73 -11.34 22.21
N ALA A 84 -11.78 -10.96 20.93
CA ALA A 84 -12.97 -10.39 20.30
C ALA A 84 -14.14 -11.39 20.33
N PHE A 85 -13.89 -12.66 19.99
CA PHE A 85 -14.86 -13.75 20.03
C PHE A 85 -15.45 -13.97 21.42
N LYS A 86 -14.61 -14.20 22.44
CA LYS A 86 -15.05 -14.46 23.83
C LYS A 86 -15.85 -13.29 24.43
N ASN A 87 -15.58 -12.06 24.00
CA ASN A 87 -16.23 -10.86 24.51
C ASN A 87 -17.35 -10.33 23.60
N SER A 88 -17.72 -11.08 22.56
CA SER A 88 -18.77 -10.69 21.61
C SER A 88 -18.57 -9.29 21.04
N VAL A 89 -17.33 -8.91 20.75
CA VAL A 89 -17.00 -7.64 20.10
C VAL A 89 -17.46 -7.71 18.65
N LEU A 90 -18.13 -6.66 18.16
CA LEU A 90 -18.60 -6.60 16.77
C LEU A 90 -17.40 -6.77 15.84
N THR A 91 -17.37 -7.87 15.09
CA THR A 91 -16.22 -8.24 14.27
C THR A 91 -16.62 -8.25 12.80
N VAL A 92 -15.83 -7.60 11.95
CA VAL A 92 -16.04 -7.50 10.51
C VAL A 92 -14.82 -8.11 9.82
N PRO A 93 -14.97 -9.25 9.12
CA PRO A 93 -13.88 -9.81 8.33
C PRO A 93 -13.76 -9.06 7.00
N ALA A 94 -12.52 -8.74 6.61
CA ALA A 94 -12.18 -8.14 5.32
C ALA A 94 -11.19 -9.04 4.58
N ILE A 95 -11.64 -9.68 3.51
CA ILE A 95 -10.84 -10.59 2.67
C ILE A 95 -9.97 -9.77 1.72
N CYS A 96 -8.66 -9.97 1.81
CA CYS A 96 -7.68 -9.42 0.89
C CYS A 96 -7.36 -10.38 -0.26
N ASP A 97 -6.80 -9.83 -1.34
CA ASP A 97 -6.33 -10.61 -2.49
C ASP A 97 -5.31 -11.68 -2.05
N GLY A 98 -5.46 -12.91 -2.55
CA GLY A 98 -4.59 -14.05 -2.21
C GLY A 98 -4.83 -14.68 -0.84
N PHE A 99 -5.86 -14.27 -0.10
CA PHE A 99 -6.29 -15.00 1.09
C PHE A 99 -7.09 -16.25 0.71
N TYR A 100 -6.61 -17.40 1.17
CA TYR A 100 -7.31 -18.67 1.05
C TYR A 100 -7.76 -19.10 2.45
N PRO A 101 -9.09 -19.22 2.69
CA PRO A 101 -9.59 -19.68 3.97
C PRO A 101 -9.00 -21.07 4.32
N PRO A 102 -8.39 -21.24 5.50
CA PRO A 102 -7.88 -22.53 5.90
C PRO A 102 -9.02 -23.55 6.07
N SER A 103 -8.79 -24.79 5.66
CA SER A 103 -9.69 -25.91 5.91
C SER A 103 -9.79 -26.22 7.42
N ALA A 104 -10.80 -27.00 7.81
CA ALA A 104 -10.94 -27.42 9.22
C ALA A 104 -9.69 -28.16 9.73
N GLU A 105 -9.09 -29.03 8.92
CA GLU A 105 -7.84 -29.74 9.25
C GLU A 105 -6.66 -28.76 9.39
N GLN A 106 -6.60 -27.74 8.52
CA GLN A 106 -5.58 -26.69 8.62
C GLN A 106 -5.74 -25.85 9.89
N LEU A 107 -6.97 -25.61 10.34
CA LEU A 107 -7.25 -24.93 11.61
C LEU A 107 -6.72 -25.73 12.82
N GLU A 108 -6.79 -27.05 12.78
CA GLU A 108 -6.28 -27.92 13.85
C GLU A 108 -4.75 -27.89 13.98
N ILE A 109 -4.03 -27.74 12.85
CA ILE A 109 -2.57 -27.66 12.84
C ILE A 109 -2.03 -26.24 13.07
N LEU A 110 -2.86 -25.20 13.12
CA LEU A 110 -2.40 -23.82 13.35
C LEU A 110 -1.43 -23.67 14.53
N PRO A 111 -1.64 -24.32 15.70
CA PRO A 111 -0.71 -24.20 16.83
C PRO A 111 0.70 -24.70 16.53
N THR A 112 0.87 -25.57 15.52
CA THR A 112 2.18 -26.08 15.08
C THR A 112 2.98 -25.06 14.26
N LEU A 113 2.31 -24.00 13.77
CA LEU A 113 2.97 -22.91 13.05
C LEU A 113 3.70 -21.94 13.98
N TRP A 114 3.47 -22.03 15.29
CA TRP A 114 4.05 -21.13 16.28
C TRP A 114 5.10 -21.85 17.13
N ALA A 115 6.10 -21.09 17.58
CA ALA A 115 7.06 -21.61 18.53
C ALA A 115 6.37 -21.91 19.89
N PRO A 116 6.82 -22.92 20.65
CA PRO A 116 6.22 -23.25 21.96
C PRO A 116 6.15 -22.06 22.93
N GLN A 117 7.16 -21.18 22.90
CA GLN A 117 7.21 -19.97 23.72
C GLN A 117 6.07 -19.01 23.35
N GLN A 118 5.75 -18.89 22.07
CA GLN A 118 4.64 -18.07 21.61
C GLN A 118 3.31 -18.62 22.14
N THR A 119 3.09 -19.93 22.01
CA THR A 119 1.90 -20.61 22.55
C THR A 119 1.75 -20.42 24.06
N GLN A 120 2.86 -20.47 24.80
CA GLN A 120 2.86 -20.19 26.25
C GLN A 120 2.41 -18.75 26.56
N LEU A 121 2.75 -17.77 25.72
CA LEU A 121 2.31 -16.38 25.91
C LEU A 121 0.79 -16.25 25.78
N LEU A 122 0.17 -16.90 24.78
CA LEU A 122 -1.30 -16.94 24.69
C LEU A 122 -1.94 -17.60 25.90
N ALA A 123 -1.38 -18.72 26.36
CA ALA A 123 -1.89 -19.43 27.52
C ALA A 123 -1.83 -18.57 28.80
N ASN A 124 -0.74 -17.80 28.99
CA ASN A 124 -0.59 -16.87 30.11
C ASN A 124 -1.66 -15.77 30.10
N SER A 125 -2.12 -15.35 28.92
CA SER A 125 -3.20 -14.38 28.75
C SER A 125 -4.61 -15.03 28.73
N GLY A 126 -4.75 -16.30 29.08
CA GLY A 126 -6.04 -17.00 29.14
C GLY A 126 -6.63 -17.38 27.77
N VAL A 127 -5.80 -17.41 26.72
CA VAL A 127 -6.17 -17.88 25.39
C VAL A 127 -5.72 -19.33 25.24
N GLU A 128 -6.67 -20.26 25.31
CA GLU A 128 -6.37 -21.67 25.06
C GLU A 128 -6.40 -21.99 23.56
N LEU A 129 -5.59 -22.96 23.11
CA LEU A 129 -5.54 -23.37 21.70
C LEU A 129 -6.90 -23.82 21.14
N LYS A 130 -7.71 -24.47 21.98
CA LYS A 130 -9.08 -24.87 21.61
C LYS A 130 -9.99 -23.68 21.32
N ASP A 131 -9.73 -22.54 21.97
CA ASP A 131 -10.48 -21.31 21.74
C ASP A 131 -10.05 -20.65 20.43
N VAL A 132 -8.77 -20.78 20.07
CA VAL A 132 -8.27 -20.29 18.78
C VAL A 132 -8.98 -20.97 17.61
N ALA A 133 -9.02 -22.31 17.59
CA ALA A 133 -9.70 -23.05 16.53
C ALA A 133 -11.18 -22.64 16.40
N LYS A 134 -11.88 -22.49 17.54
CA LYS A 134 -13.28 -22.02 17.58
C LYS A 134 -13.44 -20.60 17.05
N ALA A 135 -12.56 -19.69 17.45
CA ALA A 135 -12.64 -18.29 17.04
C ALA A 135 -12.35 -18.12 15.55
N TYR A 136 -11.39 -18.87 14.99
CA TYR A 136 -11.17 -18.89 13.54
C TYR A 136 -12.35 -19.51 12.78
N TYR A 137 -12.91 -20.61 13.29
CA TYR A 137 -14.11 -21.21 12.69
C TYR A 137 -15.28 -20.20 12.64
N TRP A 138 -15.55 -19.52 13.75
CA TRP A 138 -16.54 -18.45 13.83
C TRP A 138 -16.26 -17.32 12.84
N LEU A 139 -15.03 -16.80 12.82
CA LEU A 139 -14.60 -15.71 11.93
C LEU A 139 -14.82 -16.04 10.45
N LEU A 140 -14.55 -17.29 10.05
CA LEU A 140 -14.59 -17.72 8.64
C LEU A 140 -15.96 -18.23 8.18
N ASN A 141 -16.75 -18.83 9.07
CA ASN A 141 -17.99 -19.52 8.69
C ASN A 141 -19.26 -18.82 9.18
N GLU A 142 -19.19 -18.05 10.28
CA GLU A 142 -20.37 -17.43 10.89
C GLU A 142 -20.49 -15.94 10.58
N LEU A 143 -19.38 -15.26 10.30
CA LEU A 143 -19.37 -13.84 9.96
C LEU A 143 -19.47 -13.63 8.44
N SER A 144 -20.17 -12.58 8.01
CA SER A 144 -20.23 -12.19 6.60
C SER A 144 -19.01 -11.34 6.24
N PRO A 145 -18.06 -11.86 5.43
CA PRO A 145 -16.91 -11.08 5.02
C PRO A 145 -17.29 -9.95 4.06
N MET A 146 -16.42 -8.95 3.98
CA MET A 146 -16.37 -8.00 2.87
C MET A 146 -15.06 -8.17 2.11
N THR A 147 -15.00 -7.69 0.87
CA THR A 147 -13.76 -7.67 0.08
C THR A 147 -13.00 -6.37 0.32
N LEU A 148 -11.70 -6.48 0.57
CA LEU A 148 -10.76 -5.37 0.63
C LEU A 148 -9.70 -5.61 -0.45
N PRO A 149 -9.90 -5.12 -1.69
CA PRO A 149 -8.90 -5.30 -2.73
C PRO A 149 -7.61 -4.60 -2.29
N ARG A 150 -6.48 -5.24 -2.52
CA ARG A 150 -5.14 -4.71 -2.25
C ARG A 150 -4.54 -4.07 -3.49
N PHE A 151 -4.96 -4.56 -4.65
CA PHE A 151 -4.60 -4.02 -5.95
C PHE A 151 -5.75 -3.25 -6.61
N GLY A 152 -5.42 -2.57 -7.71
CA GLY A 152 -6.37 -1.82 -8.52
C GLY A 152 -6.50 -0.36 -8.10
N PRO A 153 -7.50 0.35 -8.64
CA PRO A 153 -7.60 1.79 -8.45
C PRO A 153 -8.00 2.16 -7.02
N VAL A 154 -7.39 3.24 -6.51
CA VAL A 154 -7.59 3.82 -5.16
C VAL A 154 -9.08 3.89 -4.77
N TRP A 155 -9.93 4.42 -5.64
CA TRP A 155 -11.36 4.59 -5.35
C TRP A 155 -12.10 3.28 -5.04
N LYS A 156 -11.68 2.12 -5.57
CA LYS A 156 -12.27 0.82 -5.22
C LYS A 156 -11.92 0.43 -3.78
N ARG A 157 -10.69 0.71 -3.36
CA ARG A 157 -10.22 0.45 -1.99
C ARG A 157 -10.88 1.39 -0.99
N GLU A 158 -10.99 2.68 -1.33
CA GLU A 158 -11.73 3.64 -0.51
C GLU A 158 -13.21 3.25 -0.34
N ALA A 159 -13.85 2.73 -1.39
CA ALA A 159 -15.21 2.20 -1.29
C ALA A 159 -15.30 1.04 -0.29
N SER A 160 -14.32 0.14 -0.26
CA SER A 160 -14.22 -0.92 0.75
C SER A 160 -14.04 -0.35 2.17
N VAL A 161 -13.20 0.69 2.36
CA VAL A 161 -13.07 1.39 3.65
C VAL A 161 -14.41 1.93 4.14
N VAL A 162 -15.16 2.59 3.26
CA VAL A 162 -16.50 3.11 3.57
C VAL A 162 -17.47 1.99 3.96
N VAL A 163 -17.43 0.84 3.28
CA VAL A 163 -18.24 -0.33 3.64
C VAL A 163 -17.84 -0.88 5.00
N ALA A 164 -16.54 -1.01 5.27
CA ALA A 164 -16.00 -1.50 6.54
C ALA A 164 -16.48 -0.61 7.71
N LEU A 165 -16.35 0.71 7.55
CA LEU A 165 -16.78 1.69 8.53
C LEU A 165 -18.28 1.57 8.82
N LYS A 166 -19.12 1.49 7.77
CA LYS A 166 -20.57 1.29 7.94
C LYS A 166 -20.87 0.00 8.72
N ARG A 167 -20.23 -1.12 8.37
CA ARG A 167 -20.41 -2.40 9.07
C ARG A 167 -19.94 -2.35 10.52
N CYS A 168 -18.94 -1.52 10.82
CA CYS A 168 -18.44 -1.27 12.17
C CYS A 168 -19.31 -0.30 13.00
N GLY A 169 -20.43 0.18 12.44
CA GLY A 169 -21.33 1.12 13.10
C GLY A 169 -20.81 2.56 13.15
N ALA A 170 -19.87 2.90 12.27
CA ALA A 170 -19.39 4.26 12.08
C ALA A 170 -20.45 5.13 11.40
N GLN A 171 -20.65 6.35 11.91
CA GLN A 171 -21.40 7.37 11.18
C GLN A 171 -20.44 8.08 10.22
N ILE A 172 -20.60 7.82 8.93
CA ILE A 172 -19.81 8.47 7.88
C ILE A 172 -20.45 9.82 7.58
N SER A 173 -19.66 10.89 7.68
CA SER A 173 -20.13 12.22 7.31
C SER A 173 -20.37 12.32 5.80
N GLY A 174 -21.37 13.11 5.37
CA GLY A 174 -21.70 13.27 3.95
C GLY A 174 -20.54 13.78 3.08
N SER A 175 -19.51 14.37 3.70
CA SER A 175 -18.26 14.80 3.05
C SER A 175 -17.50 13.66 2.36
N SER A 176 -17.63 12.43 2.86
CA SER A 176 -16.94 11.25 2.31
C SER A 176 -17.31 10.95 0.85
N SER A 177 -18.53 11.30 0.41
CA SER A 177 -18.97 11.03 -0.96
C SER A 177 -18.25 11.91 -1.99
N ARG A 178 -17.94 13.16 -1.62
CA ARG A 178 -17.25 14.11 -2.51
C ARG A 178 -15.79 13.71 -2.78
N MET A 179 -15.17 13.05 -1.80
CA MET A 179 -13.77 12.61 -1.93
C MET A 179 -13.64 11.44 -2.91
N LEU A 180 -14.55 10.47 -2.85
CA LEU A 180 -14.62 9.37 -3.81
C LEU A 180 -14.81 9.88 -5.25
N GLU A 181 -15.60 10.95 -5.44
CA GLU A 181 -15.77 11.60 -6.74
C GLU A 181 -14.50 12.30 -7.21
N ALA A 182 -13.81 13.02 -6.32
CA ALA A 182 -12.54 13.67 -6.64
C ALA A 182 -11.46 12.65 -7.06
N SER A 183 -11.38 11.49 -6.38
CA SER A 183 -10.44 10.43 -6.73
C SER A 183 -10.74 9.79 -8.10
N ARG A 184 -11.97 9.86 -8.60
CA ARG A 184 -12.35 9.37 -9.94
C ARG A 184 -12.00 10.35 -11.06
N GLN A 185 -12.10 11.64 -10.79
CA GLN A 185 -11.88 12.69 -11.80
C GLN A 185 -10.41 13.02 -12.01
N ASN A 186 -9.55 12.67 -11.05
CA ASN A 186 -8.10 12.83 -11.16
C ASN A 186 -7.46 11.67 -11.94
N VAL A 187 -7.76 11.59 -13.24
CA VAL A 187 -6.90 10.89 -14.19
C VAL A 187 -5.72 11.83 -14.46
N ASN A 188 -4.76 11.83 -13.53
CA ASN A 188 -3.64 12.78 -13.37
C ASN A 188 -2.86 13.08 -14.65
N ALA A 189 -3.40 13.94 -15.51
CA ALA A 189 -2.71 14.45 -16.69
C ALA A 189 -1.66 15.52 -16.33
N GLY A 190 -1.52 15.92 -15.06
CA GLY A 190 -0.63 16.99 -14.60
C GLY A 190 0.41 16.57 -13.56
N ALA A 191 0.55 15.28 -13.25
CA ALA A 191 1.45 14.83 -12.19
C ALA A 191 2.90 15.27 -12.43
N ARG A 192 3.46 15.98 -11.46
CA ARG A 192 4.80 16.55 -11.51
C ARG A 192 5.87 15.66 -10.90
N ILE A 193 5.46 14.81 -9.98
CA ILE A 193 6.29 13.87 -9.26
C ILE A 193 5.71 12.48 -9.49
N LEU A 194 6.47 11.62 -10.16
CA LEU A 194 6.11 10.23 -10.37
C LEU A 194 6.74 9.39 -9.29
N ILE A 195 5.98 8.50 -8.68
CA ILE A 195 6.39 7.68 -7.55
C ILE A 195 6.20 6.22 -7.94
N THR A 196 7.16 5.35 -7.64
CA THR A 196 6.99 3.92 -7.91
C THR A 196 7.75 3.06 -6.91
N SER A 197 7.42 1.77 -6.90
CA SER A 197 8.09 0.71 -6.16
C SER A 197 7.88 -0.63 -6.89
N SER A 198 8.07 -1.76 -6.19
CA SER A 198 7.56 -3.06 -6.62
C SER A 198 6.05 -2.97 -6.83
N VAL A 199 5.58 -3.24 -8.04
CA VAL A 199 4.14 -3.16 -8.37
C VAL A 199 3.45 -4.51 -8.19
N ALA A 200 4.22 -5.59 -8.13
CA ALA A 200 3.73 -6.91 -7.77
C ALA A 200 3.45 -7.08 -6.27
N ASP A 201 3.86 -6.11 -5.44
CA ASP A 201 3.69 -6.16 -3.99
C ASP A 201 2.72 -5.07 -3.53
N ALA A 202 1.57 -5.49 -3.00
CA ALA A 202 0.52 -4.57 -2.54
C ALA A 202 0.99 -3.63 -1.44
N GLU A 203 1.95 -4.07 -0.62
CA GLU A 203 2.44 -3.29 0.51
C GLU A 203 3.37 -2.17 0.07
N SER A 204 4.22 -2.48 -0.91
CA SER A 204 5.01 -1.49 -1.64
C SER A 204 4.14 -0.43 -2.29
N LEU A 205 3.04 -0.82 -2.96
CA LEU A 205 2.09 0.11 -3.59
C LEU A 205 1.36 0.97 -2.57
N SER A 206 0.80 0.36 -1.52
CA SER A 206 0.12 1.08 -0.45
C SER A 206 1.06 2.08 0.24
N THR A 207 2.33 1.71 0.42
CA THR A 207 3.37 2.61 0.93
C THR A 207 3.64 3.78 -0.01
N CYS A 208 3.73 3.54 -1.32
CA CYS A 208 3.88 4.61 -2.31
C CYS A 208 2.74 5.63 -2.21
N GLU A 209 1.51 5.18 -1.96
CA GLU A 209 0.34 6.05 -1.86
C GLU A 209 0.31 6.85 -0.54
N VAL A 210 0.65 6.22 0.59
CA VAL A 210 0.84 6.95 1.86
C VAL A 210 1.91 8.03 1.68
N PHE A 211 3.05 7.66 1.11
CA PHE A 211 4.13 8.59 0.82
C PHE A 211 3.69 9.70 -0.15
N GLN A 212 2.96 9.36 -1.22
CA GLN A 212 2.36 10.31 -2.17
C GLN A 212 1.50 11.34 -1.44
N ASN A 213 0.59 10.88 -0.58
CA ASN A 213 -0.33 11.74 0.17
C ASN A 213 0.42 12.72 1.08
N ILE A 214 1.39 12.23 1.85
CA ILE A 214 2.18 13.06 2.76
C ILE A 214 3.03 14.07 1.95
N LEU A 215 3.66 13.63 0.86
CA LEU A 215 4.51 14.47 0.02
C LEU A 215 3.69 15.55 -0.70
N GLN A 216 2.55 15.18 -1.29
CA GLN A 216 1.65 16.10 -1.98
C GLN A 216 1.07 17.14 -1.01
N SER A 217 0.71 16.74 0.21
CA SER A 217 0.27 17.65 1.26
C SER A 217 1.38 18.63 1.69
N HIS A 218 2.63 18.17 1.74
CA HIS A 218 3.77 18.98 2.12
C HIS A 218 4.19 19.99 1.03
N LEU A 219 4.22 19.55 -0.23
CA LEU A 219 4.69 20.36 -1.36
C LEU A 219 3.58 21.18 -2.03
N HIS A 220 2.31 20.79 -1.89
CA HIS A 220 1.17 21.26 -2.70
C HIS A 220 1.40 21.08 -4.20
N VAL A 221 1.95 19.93 -4.56
CA VAL A 221 2.29 19.56 -5.94
C VAL A 221 1.62 18.24 -6.26
N GLU A 222 1.06 18.12 -7.47
CA GLU A 222 0.42 16.88 -7.91
C GLU A 222 1.46 15.76 -8.06
N CYS A 223 1.23 14.68 -7.33
CA CYS A 223 2.03 13.46 -7.39
C CYS A 223 1.19 12.33 -8.01
N ALA A 224 1.83 11.33 -8.61
CA ALA A 224 1.16 10.12 -9.08
C ALA A 224 2.00 8.86 -8.82
N VAL A 225 1.36 7.78 -8.39
CA VAL A 225 1.97 6.45 -8.29
C VAL A 225 1.85 5.74 -9.64
N VAL A 226 3.00 5.32 -10.18
CA VAL A 226 3.11 4.65 -11.47
C VAL A 226 3.08 3.13 -11.27
N HIS A 227 2.14 2.49 -11.92
CA HIS A 227 1.87 1.04 -11.82
C HIS A 227 2.36 0.25 -13.02
N ASN A 228 2.63 0.89 -14.15
CA ASN A 228 3.11 0.23 -15.37
C ASN A 228 3.87 1.20 -16.30
N SER A 229 4.56 0.62 -17.29
CA SER A 229 5.34 1.35 -18.29
C SER A 229 4.50 2.34 -19.12
N LEU A 230 3.26 1.99 -19.46
CA LEU A 230 2.37 2.88 -20.21
C LEU A 230 2.05 4.17 -19.43
N GLN A 231 1.72 4.05 -18.14
CA GLN A 231 1.53 5.21 -17.25
C GLN A 231 2.80 6.05 -17.16
N MET A 232 3.98 5.42 -17.05
CA MET A 232 5.26 6.13 -17.05
C MET A 232 5.43 6.97 -18.33
N VAL A 233 5.28 6.36 -19.51
CA VAL A 233 5.41 7.05 -20.81
C VAL A 233 4.41 8.21 -20.91
N ARG A 234 3.17 8.00 -20.46
CA ARG A 234 2.14 9.03 -20.49
C ARG A 234 2.49 10.22 -19.61
N TRP A 235 2.83 9.97 -18.35
CA TRP A 235 3.00 11.02 -17.35
C TRP A 235 4.38 11.66 -17.34
N LYS A 236 5.42 10.96 -17.86
CA LYS A 236 6.80 11.46 -17.93
C LYS A 236 6.93 12.83 -18.58
N ARG A 237 6.07 13.15 -19.56
CA ARG A 237 6.09 14.46 -20.24
C ARG A 237 5.75 15.64 -19.33
N TRP A 238 4.94 15.40 -18.30
CA TRP A 238 4.47 16.42 -17.34
C TRP A 238 5.36 16.50 -16.10
N ALA A 239 6.04 15.39 -15.79
CA ALA A 239 6.82 15.24 -14.58
C ALA A 239 8.23 15.86 -14.66
N TYR A 240 8.79 16.17 -13.49
CA TYR A 240 10.18 16.59 -13.31
C TYR A 240 10.97 15.63 -12.44
N TYR A 241 10.28 14.91 -11.56
CA TYR A 241 10.90 14.03 -10.58
C TYR A 241 10.38 12.60 -10.74
N PHE A 242 11.29 11.65 -10.51
CA PHE A 242 10.98 10.23 -10.41
C PHE A 242 11.47 9.70 -9.06
N VAL A 243 10.53 9.44 -8.16
CA VAL A 243 10.78 8.92 -6.83
C VAL A 243 10.66 7.41 -6.84
N VAL A 244 11.68 6.72 -6.34
CA VAL A 244 11.69 5.26 -6.22
C VAL A 244 11.84 4.86 -4.76
N LEU A 245 10.84 4.15 -4.23
CA LEU A 245 10.85 3.62 -2.88
C LEU A 245 11.43 2.21 -2.89
N PHE A 246 12.56 2.00 -2.22
CA PHE A 246 13.27 0.73 -2.17
C PHE A 246 12.63 -0.24 -1.18
N PHE A 247 12.19 -1.38 -1.71
CA PHE A 247 11.64 -2.54 -0.99
C PHE A 247 12.38 -3.82 -1.34
N ARG A 248 12.49 -4.73 -0.36
CA ARG A 248 13.18 -6.01 -0.58
C ARG A 248 12.58 -6.74 -1.78
N GLY A 249 13.44 -7.14 -2.70
CA GLY A 249 13.05 -7.93 -3.88
C GLY A 249 12.58 -7.10 -5.08
N MET A 250 12.39 -5.79 -4.97
CA MET A 250 11.86 -4.98 -6.09
C MET A 250 12.74 -5.07 -7.35
N LEU A 251 14.06 -5.22 -7.20
CA LEU A 251 14.99 -5.28 -8.34
C LEU A 251 14.83 -6.59 -9.15
N ARG A 252 14.03 -7.54 -8.64
CA ARG A 252 13.63 -8.78 -9.33
C ARG A 252 12.24 -8.68 -9.93
N ASP A 253 11.51 -7.60 -9.69
CA ASP A 253 10.18 -7.39 -10.26
C ASP A 253 10.31 -6.97 -11.74
N PRO A 254 9.84 -7.80 -12.70
CA PRO A 254 9.94 -7.49 -14.12
C PRO A 254 9.13 -6.24 -14.50
N LEU A 255 7.99 -6.01 -13.84
CA LEU A 255 7.14 -4.86 -14.13
C LEU A 255 7.81 -3.56 -13.67
N PHE A 256 8.50 -3.60 -12.52
CA PHE A 256 9.33 -2.47 -12.08
C PHE A 256 10.47 -2.19 -13.08
N ALA A 257 11.12 -3.23 -13.62
CA ALA A 257 12.16 -3.05 -14.63
C ALA A 257 11.65 -2.36 -15.91
N GLU A 258 10.43 -2.68 -16.35
CA GLU A 258 9.78 -2.01 -17.49
C GLU A 258 9.46 -0.53 -17.21
N ILE A 259 8.96 -0.23 -16.01
CA ILE A 259 8.73 1.16 -15.56
C ILE A 259 10.05 1.92 -15.55
N LEU A 260 11.11 1.30 -15.02
CA LEU A 260 12.44 1.90 -14.94
C LEU A 260 13.03 2.17 -16.32
N ASP A 261 12.96 1.20 -17.25
CA ASP A 261 13.43 1.40 -18.63
C ASP A 261 12.68 2.56 -19.31
N SER A 262 11.35 2.61 -19.12
CA SER A 262 10.50 3.69 -19.64
C SER A 262 10.86 5.04 -19.04
N ALA A 263 11.09 5.11 -17.72
CA ALA A 263 11.47 6.33 -17.03
C ALA A 263 12.75 6.94 -17.60
N PHE A 264 13.74 6.12 -17.93
CA PHE A 264 15.03 6.59 -18.47
C PHE A 264 15.03 6.82 -19.99
N HIS A 265 14.31 6.01 -20.75
CA HIS A 265 14.49 5.96 -22.21
C HIS A 265 13.28 6.34 -23.05
N ALA A 266 12.07 6.36 -22.49
CA ALA A 266 10.91 6.84 -23.23
C ALA A 266 11.09 8.30 -23.66
N PRO A 267 10.52 8.74 -24.79
CA PRO A 267 10.56 10.14 -25.18
C PRO A 267 9.90 11.04 -24.12
N GLY A 268 10.33 12.29 -24.05
CA GLY A 268 9.83 13.28 -23.10
C GLY A 268 10.95 13.88 -22.25
N ARG A 269 10.57 14.46 -21.12
CA ARG A 269 11.50 15.16 -20.23
C ARG A 269 12.44 14.16 -19.53
N SER A 270 13.67 14.60 -19.26
CA SER A 270 14.56 13.88 -18.34
C SER A 270 14.10 14.11 -16.90
N LEU A 271 13.90 13.01 -16.15
CA LEU A 271 13.42 13.06 -14.76
C LEU A 271 14.60 13.08 -13.79
N GLU A 272 14.55 13.98 -12.81
CA GLU A 272 15.46 13.97 -11.66
C GLU A 272 15.05 12.83 -10.71
N VAL A 273 15.96 11.88 -10.49
CA VAL A 273 15.66 10.68 -9.70
C VAL A 273 15.90 10.95 -8.21
N VAL A 274 14.93 10.58 -7.38
CA VAL A 274 15.01 10.64 -5.91
C VAL A 274 14.79 9.23 -5.37
N THR A 275 15.77 8.72 -4.62
CA THR A 275 15.66 7.40 -3.99
C THR A 275 15.27 7.52 -2.52
N VAL A 276 14.38 6.63 -2.10
CA VAL A 276 13.84 6.55 -0.74
C VAL A 276 13.99 5.12 -0.25
N LEU A 277 14.58 4.90 0.91
CA LEU A 277 14.72 3.58 1.53
C LEU A 277 13.50 3.32 2.41
N ALA A 278 12.54 2.56 1.89
CA ALA A 278 11.27 2.27 2.55
C ALA A 278 11.32 0.96 3.38
N ASP A 279 12.13 -0.01 2.95
CA ASP A 279 12.42 -1.24 3.68
C ASP A 279 13.89 -1.27 4.13
N PRO A 280 14.17 -1.33 5.45
CA PRO A 280 15.55 -1.42 5.95
C PRO A 280 16.24 -2.74 5.56
N HIS A 281 15.51 -3.75 5.11
CA HIS A 281 16.06 -5.03 4.61
C HIS A 281 16.27 -5.04 3.10
N PHE A 282 16.23 -3.87 2.45
CA PHE A 282 16.60 -3.75 1.04
C PHE A 282 18.04 -4.23 0.82
N ASP A 283 18.20 -5.17 -0.10
CA ASP A 283 19.49 -5.76 -0.44
C ASP A 283 20.11 -4.99 -1.62
N PHE A 284 21.15 -4.20 -1.34
CA PHE A 284 21.94 -3.48 -2.35
C PHE A 284 22.95 -4.43 -2.99
N ARG A 285 22.50 -5.33 -3.88
CA ARG A 285 23.45 -6.12 -4.69
C ARG A 285 24.04 -5.30 -5.82
N SER A 286 25.11 -5.80 -6.44
CA SER A 286 25.63 -5.21 -7.66
C SER A 286 24.58 -5.27 -8.77
N ALA A 287 24.47 -4.20 -9.57
CA ALA A 287 23.55 -4.11 -10.70
C ALA A 287 23.71 -5.29 -11.70
N GLU A 288 24.92 -5.84 -11.78
CA GLU A 288 25.24 -6.99 -12.62
C GLU A 288 24.54 -8.28 -12.16
N SER A 289 24.38 -8.52 -10.86
CA SER A 289 23.70 -9.72 -10.36
C SER A 289 22.23 -9.78 -10.82
N TYR A 290 21.55 -8.64 -10.92
CA TYR A 290 20.13 -8.60 -11.29
C TYR A 290 19.87 -8.81 -12.78
N ALA A 291 20.78 -8.35 -13.64
CA ALA A 291 20.64 -8.54 -15.09
C ALA A 291 20.69 -10.02 -15.51
N TYR A 292 21.37 -10.87 -14.74
CA TYR A 292 21.62 -12.26 -15.10
C TYR A 292 20.70 -13.27 -14.40
N GLU A 293 20.23 -13.02 -13.18
CA GLU A 293 19.52 -14.05 -12.38
C GLU A 293 18.02 -14.19 -12.67
N GLY A 294 17.34 -13.17 -13.22
CA GLY A 294 15.88 -13.07 -13.08
C GLY A 294 15.03 -13.09 -14.35
N MET A 295 15.47 -12.45 -15.45
CA MET A 295 14.52 -12.02 -16.48
C MET A 295 14.57 -12.75 -17.83
N PHE A 296 15.61 -13.55 -18.12
CA PHE A 296 15.80 -14.08 -19.48
C PHE A 296 16.29 -15.52 -19.45
N ARG A 297 15.38 -16.46 -19.14
CA ARG A 297 15.60 -17.89 -19.40
C ARG A 297 15.19 -18.33 -20.80
N ASP A 298 14.48 -17.50 -21.56
CA ASP A 298 14.20 -17.76 -22.98
C ASP A 298 15.31 -17.16 -23.85
N GLU A 299 16.04 -18.05 -24.53
CA GLU A 299 17.33 -17.78 -25.19
C GLU A 299 17.25 -17.06 -26.55
N ASP A 300 16.06 -16.86 -27.10
CA ASP A 300 15.92 -16.24 -28.41
C ASP A 300 15.70 -14.73 -28.25
N HIS A 301 16.75 -13.92 -28.46
CA HIS A 301 16.71 -12.68 -29.26
C HIS A 301 17.86 -11.68 -28.98
N PHE A 302 18.49 -11.20 -30.05
CA PHE A 302 19.46 -10.10 -30.04
C PHE A 302 18.90 -8.78 -29.48
N SER A 303 17.57 -8.56 -29.54
CA SER A 303 16.90 -7.40 -28.93
C SER A 303 16.97 -7.43 -27.40
N ALA A 304 17.03 -8.62 -26.77
CA ALA A 304 17.17 -8.75 -25.33
C ALA A 304 18.51 -8.18 -24.83
N ARG A 305 19.61 -8.37 -25.57
CA ARG A 305 20.94 -7.88 -25.15
C ARG A 305 21.02 -6.36 -25.05
N THR A 306 20.46 -5.64 -26.03
CA THR A 306 20.47 -4.16 -26.01
C THR A 306 19.63 -3.63 -24.86
N ASN A 307 18.50 -4.28 -24.56
CA ASN A 307 17.64 -3.93 -23.44
C ASN A 307 18.32 -4.19 -22.09
N ILE A 308 19.06 -5.29 -21.95
CA ILE A 308 19.79 -5.63 -20.72
C ILE A 308 20.84 -4.57 -20.39
N GLN A 309 21.63 -4.11 -21.36
CA GLN A 309 22.66 -3.09 -21.11
C GLN A 309 22.05 -1.75 -20.69
N ARG A 310 20.93 -1.36 -21.34
CA ARG A 310 20.17 -0.16 -20.99
C ARG A 310 19.59 -0.24 -19.57
N LEU A 311 18.98 -1.37 -19.23
CA LEU A 311 18.40 -1.60 -17.91
C LEU A 311 19.47 -1.67 -16.82
N ALA A 312 20.59 -2.36 -17.06
CA ALA A 312 21.72 -2.40 -16.13
C ALA A 312 22.29 -0.99 -15.86
N LYS A 313 22.35 -0.13 -16.88
CA LYS A 313 22.71 1.28 -16.73
C LYS A 313 21.69 2.05 -15.90
N ALA A 314 20.39 1.82 -16.10
CA ALA A 314 19.33 2.45 -15.33
C ALA A 314 19.39 2.05 -13.84
N PHE A 315 19.53 0.75 -13.53
CA PHE A 315 19.73 0.27 -12.17
C PHE A 315 20.99 0.84 -11.52
N ARG A 316 22.12 0.87 -12.23
CA ARG A 316 23.34 1.47 -11.71
C ARG A 316 23.14 2.95 -11.36
N THR A 317 22.47 3.69 -12.24
CA THR A 317 22.16 5.11 -12.00
C THR A 317 21.29 5.29 -10.75
N LEU A 318 20.26 4.45 -10.62
CA LEU A 318 19.36 4.44 -9.46
C LEU A 318 20.10 4.13 -8.14
N LEU A 319 20.93 3.09 -8.13
CA LEU A 319 21.65 2.63 -6.93
C LEU A 319 22.83 3.53 -6.52
N MET A 320 23.31 4.40 -7.41
CA MET A 320 24.33 5.41 -7.08
C MET A 320 23.77 6.60 -6.28
N ILE A 321 22.45 6.78 -6.22
CA ILE A 321 21.82 7.88 -5.50
C ILE A 321 21.56 7.45 -4.06
N VAL A 322 22.12 8.19 -3.10
CA VAL A 322 21.92 7.95 -1.66
C VAL A 322 20.44 7.99 -1.32
N ALA A 323 19.87 6.88 -0.89
CA ALA A 323 18.47 6.81 -0.50
C ALA A 323 18.24 7.45 0.88
N LEU A 324 17.20 8.29 1.00
CA LEU A 324 16.77 8.83 2.29
C LEU A 324 15.79 7.87 2.98
N PRO A 325 15.82 7.72 4.30
CA PRO A 325 14.93 6.80 4.99
C PRO A 325 13.49 7.29 4.96
N PHE A 326 12.55 6.36 4.74
CA PHE A 326 11.14 6.54 5.01
C PHE A 326 10.62 5.28 5.69
N THR A 327 10.00 5.40 6.83
CA THR A 327 9.56 4.25 7.62
C THR A 327 8.04 4.22 7.63
N PRO A 328 7.39 3.44 6.74
CA PRO A 328 5.94 3.51 6.54
C PRO A 328 5.12 3.03 7.72
N VAL A 329 5.76 2.48 8.75
CA VAL A 329 5.12 1.95 9.96
C VAL A 329 5.38 2.79 11.20
N ASP A 330 6.24 3.81 11.08
CA ASP A 330 6.46 4.70 12.19
C ASP A 330 5.27 5.62 12.38
N SER A 331 5.21 6.28 13.54
CA SER A 331 4.20 7.31 13.79
C SER A 331 4.12 8.33 12.65
N PHE A 332 2.92 8.77 12.32
CA PHE A 332 2.66 9.78 11.28
C PHE A 332 3.50 11.06 11.44
N GLY A 333 3.80 11.47 12.68
CA GLY A 333 4.69 12.60 12.96
C GLY A 333 6.12 12.39 12.47
N LEU A 334 6.67 11.18 12.65
CA LEU A 334 7.99 10.81 12.16
C LEU A 334 7.98 10.67 10.62
N GLN A 335 6.95 10.04 10.06
CA GLN A 335 6.77 9.97 8.60
C GLN A 335 6.77 11.36 7.96
N LYS A 336 6.01 12.32 8.51
CA LYS A 336 6.00 13.72 8.06
C LYS A 336 7.38 14.37 8.11
N LYS A 337 8.14 14.12 9.18
CA LYS A 337 9.50 14.64 9.31
C LYS A 337 10.42 14.06 8.23
N GLN A 338 10.39 12.75 8.02
CA GLN A 338 11.16 12.08 6.97
C GLN A 338 10.78 12.61 5.58
N VAL A 339 9.49 12.75 5.28
CA VAL A 339 9.01 13.34 4.03
C VAL A 339 9.46 14.80 3.87
N SER A 340 9.46 15.59 4.95
CA SER A 340 9.98 16.96 4.92
C SER A 340 11.48 17.01 4.61
N GLU A 341 12.28 16.06 5.10
CA GLU A 341 13.71 15.94 4.76
C GLU A 341 13.90 15.51 3.30
N ILE A 342 13.08 14.57 2.82
CA ILE A 342 13.05 14.13 1.42
C ILE A 342 12.64 15.28 0.50
N ALA A 343 11.67 16.10 0.91
CA ALA A 343 11.17 17.27 0.19
C ALA A 343 12.28 18.30 -0.13
N LEU A 344 13.35 18.36 0.67
CA LEU A 344 14.48 19.26 0.41
C LEU A 344 15.24 18.93 -0.88
N ARG A 345 15.11 17.69 -1.40
CA ARG A 345 15.71 17.27 -2.69
C ARG A 345 14.96 17.80 -3.91
N PHE A 346 13.73 18.28 -3.74
CA PHE A 346 12.91 18.78 -4.84
C PHE A 346 13.22 20.26 -5.08
N ARG A 347 14.38 20.53 -5.68
CA ARG A 347 14.92 21.88 -5.87
C ARG A 347 13.94 22.85 -6.53
N ARG A 348 13.14 22.39 -7.49
CA ARG A 348 12.12 23.19 -8.19
C ARG A 348 11.02 23.70 -7.26
N TYR A 349 10.65 22.92 -6.24
CA TYR A 349 9.51 23.21 -5.35
C TYR A 349 9.90 23.88 -4.04
N LYS A 350 11.13 24.41 -3.93
CA LYS A 350 11.55 25.21 -2.76
C LYS A 350 10.72 26.50 -2.64
N GLU A 351 10.41 27.13 -3.77
CA GLU A 351 9.60 28.36 -3.83
C GLU A 351 8.27 28.07 -4.53
N ARG A 352 7.20 27.92 -3.74
CA ARG A 352 5.89 27.46 -4.24
C ARG A 352 5.32 28.32 -5.37
N ALA A 353 5.38 29.65 -5.22
CA ALA A 353 4.81 30.57 -6.21
C ALA A 353 5.59 30.54 -7.54
N ALA A 354 6.92 30.50 -7.48
CA ALA A 354 7.76 30.38 -8.66
C ALA A 354 7.54 29.03 -9.35
N ALA A 355 7.44 27.95 -8.57
CA ALA A 355 7.18 26.62 -9.10
C ALA A 355 5.83 26.54 -9.84
N ALA A 356 4.77 27.10 -9.27
CA ALA A 356 3.45 27.12 -9.91
C ALA A 356 3.46 27.87 -11.25
N ALA A 357 4.14 29.03 -11.33
CA ALA A 357 4.27 29.79 -12.57
C ALA A 357 5.09 29.04 -13.63
N MET A 358 6.16 28.35 -13.21
CA MET A 358 6.96 27.52 -14.13
C MET A 358 6.17 26.31 -14.62
N ASP A 359 5.36 25.70 -13.76
CA ASP A 359 4.52 24.55 -14.10
C ASP A 359 3.42 24.93 -15.10
N GLU A 360 2.78 26.08 -14.93
CA GLU A 360 1.79 26.62 -15.87
C GLU A 360 2.41 26.90 -17.25
N ALA A 361 3.57 27.56 -17.28
CA ALA A 361 4.29 27.83 -18.53
C ALA A 361 4.73 26.54 -19.25
N ASP A 362 5.23 25.56 -18.49
CA ASP A 362 5.61 24.27 -19.04
C ASP A 362 4.41 23.46 -19.55
N ASP A 363 3.24 23.58 -18.89
CA ASP A 363 2.01 22.94 -19.36
C ASP A 363 1.56 23.47 -20.70
N ASP A 364 1.66 24.79 -20.93
CA ASP A 364 1.28 25.38 -22.20
C ASP A 364 2.18 24.90 -23.34
N ILE A 365 3.47 24.69 -23.07
CA ILE A 365 4.41 24.10 -24.03
C ILE A 365 4.02 22.65 -24.32
N VAL A 366 3.79 21.83 -23.30
CA VAL A 366 3.43 20.42 -23.47
C VAL A 366 2.07 20.30 -24.20
N ARG A 367 1.10 21.16 -23.90
CA ARG A 367 -0.18 21.21 -24.62
C ARG A 367 0.00 21.62 -26.08
N ALA A 368 0.86 22.61 -26.37
CA ALA A 368 1.15 23.02 -27.73
C ALA A 368 1.86 21.93 -28.55
N GLU A 369 2.77 21.18 -27.94
CA GLU A 369 3.52 20.11 -28.61
C GLU A 369 2.70 18.82 -28.80
N PHE A 370 1.78 18.51 -27.89
CA PHE A 370 1.13 17.18 -27.83
C PHE A 370 -0.40 17.20 -27.87
N GLY A 371 -1.05 18.36 -27.79
CA GLY A 371 -2.51 18.49 -27.66
C GLY A 371 -3.30 17.85 -28.81
N GLU A 372 -2.79 17.91 -30.04
CA GLU A 372 -3.46 17.31 -31.21
C GLU A 372 -3.42 15.77 -31.21
N LYS A 373 -2.38 15.15 -30.63
CA LYS A 373 -2.23 13.67 -30.62
C LYS A 373 -2.99 13.00 -29.48
N ILE A 374 -3.09 13.64 -28.32
CA ILE A 374 -3.72 13.04 -27.13
C ILE A 374 -5.22 12.83 -27.35
N ALA A 375 -5.91 13.77 -28.00
CA ALA A 375 -7.35 13.67 -28.24
C ALA A 375 -7.73 12.42 -29.08
N SER A 376 -6.83 11.93 -29.93
CA SER A 376 -7.07 10.71 -30.72
C SER A 376 -6.82 9.40 -29.96
N GLU A 377 -5.98 9.39 -28.91
CA GLU A 377 -5.62 8.16 -28.18
C GLU A 377 -6.61 7.85 -27.04
N VAL A 378 -7.19 8.88 -26.40
CA VAL A 378 -8.10 8.73 -25.24
C VAL A 378 -9.36 7.92 -25.57
N GLY A 379 -9.82 7.90 -26.82
CA GLY A 379 -10.98 7.10 -27.24
C GLY A 379 -10.78 5.57 -27.15
N SER A 380 -9.54 5.10 -27.08
CA SER A 380 -9.20 3.66 -26.91
C SER A 380 -8.98 3.25 -25.45
N GLU A 381 -9.02 4.21 -24.52
CA GLU A 381 -8.49 4.07 -23.16
C GLU A 381 -9.48 3.42 -22.17
N GLU A 382 -10.79 3.70 -22.30
CA GLU A 382 -11.81 3.02 -21.50
C GLU A 382 -11.84 1.52 -21.78
N ALA A 383 -11.56 1.10 -23.02
CA ALA A 383 -11.46 -0.31 -23.38
C ALA A 383 -10.23 -1.01 -22.76
N PHE A 384 -9.10 -0.30 -22.62
CA PHE A 384 -7.87 -0.87 -22.08
C PHE A 384 -7.88 -1.00 -20.55
N LEU A 385 -8.48 -0.05 -19.83
CA LEU A 385 -8.63 -0.17 -18.36
C LEU A 385 -9.54 -1.34 -17.98
N ASP A 386 -10.54 -1.65 -18.80
CA ASP A 386 -11.35 -2.87 -18.66
C ASP A 386 -10.54 -4.14 -18.97
N GLU A 387 -9.60 -4.09 -19.93
CA GLU A 387 -8.74 -5.22 -20.33
C GLU A 387 -7.64 -5.53 -19.30
N VAL A 388 -7.00 -4.52 -18.71
CA VAL A 388 -6.03 -4.71 -17.60
C VAL A 388 -6.74 -5.23 -16.34
N SER A 389 -7.99 -4.81 -16.10
CA SER A 389 -8.84 -5.41 -15.06
C SER A 389 -9.24 -6.86 -15.37
N MET A 390 -9.10 -7.34 -16.62
CA MET A 390 -9.25 -8.75 -16.97
C MET A 390 -7.95 -9.54 -16.80
N CYS A 391 -6.77 -8.95 -17.08
CA CYS A 391 -5.48 -9.63 -16.89
C CYS A 391 -5.21 -9.97 -15.41
N SER A 392 -5.69 -9.18 -14.46
CA SER A 392 -5.61 -9.54 -13.03
C SER A 392 -6.45 -10.76 -12.64
N LYS A 393 -7.38 -11.22 -13.50
CA LYS A 393 -8.13 -12.47 -13.31
C LYS A 393 -7.37 -13.69 -13.84
N PHE A 394 -6.37 -13.49 -14.71
CA PHE A 394 -5.60 -14.59 -15.31
C PHE A 394 -4.56 -15.19 -14.35
N SER A 395 -4.10 -14.43 -13.35
CA SER A 395 -3.24 -14.98 -12.28
C SER A 395 -3.96 -15.99 -11.39
N ASP A 396 -5.30 -15.97 -11.35
CA ASP A 396 -6.11 -16.88 -10.54
C ASP A 396 -6.39 -18.21 -11.25
N THR A 397 -5.97 -18.38 -12.51
CA THR A 397 -6.26 -19.60 -13.32
C THR A 397 -5.05 -20.53 -13.49
N VAL A 398 -3.88 -20.20 -12.92
CA VAL A 398 -2.68 -21.05 -12.96
C VAL A 398 -2.33 -21.50 -11.54
N SER A 399 -3.18 -22.35 -10.96
CA SER A 399 -2.89 -23.18 -9.78
C SER A 399 -3.93 -24.30 -9.71
N ILE A 400 -3.68 -25.39 -10.45
CA ILE A 400 -4.25 -26.71 -10.19
C ILE A 400 -3.07 -27.65 -9.95
#